data_AF-A0A1V3X2G6-F1
#
_entry.id   AF-A0A1V3X2G6-F1
#
_cell.length_a   1.000
_cell.length_b   1.000
_cell.length_c   1.000
_cell.angle_alpha   90.00
_cell.angle_beta   90.00
_cell.angle_gamma   90.00
#
_symmetry.space_group_name_H-M   'P 1'
#
loop_
_entity.id
_entity.type
_entity.pdbx_description
1 polymer ?
#
loop_
_entity_poly.entity_id
_entity_poly.type
_entity_poly.pdbx_seq_one_letter_code
_entity_poly.pdbx_strand_id
1 'polypeptide(L)'
;MASISMGLVSIATTAAWKGLALLGYAAIYAYVAPWHLSAGQWYTWVIAIAGVDLLYYTYHRIAHRVRLIWATHQAHHSSEYFNFATALRQKWNNSGEILMWVPLPLLGVPPWMVFFAFSVSLIYQFWVHTERINKLPRWFEFIFNTPSHHRVHHGMDQIYLDKNYGGS
;
A
#
# COMPACT_ATOMS: atom_id res chain seq x y z
N MET A 1 23.30 -12.90 -1.34
CA MET A 1 22.57 -13.78 -0.41
C MET A 1 22.03 -12.94 0.72
N ALA A 2 20.70 -12.86 0.91
CA ALA A 2 20.13 -12.17 2.06
C ALA A 2 20.21 -13.09 3.28
N SER A 3 20.85 -12.64 4.37
CA SER A 3 20.96 -13.42 5.60
C SER A 3 19.58 -13.58 6.26
N ILE A 4 19.30 -14.76 6.83
CA ILE A 4 18.11 -15.04 7.65
C ILE A 4 17.96 -13.97 8.76
N SER A 5 19.08 -13.49 9.31
CA SER A 5 19.08 -12.42 10.31
C SER A 5 18.53 -11.08 9.78
N MET A 6 18.78 -10.74 8.51
CA MET A 6 18.19 -9.53 7.90
C MET A 6 16.68 -9.67 7.70
N GLY A 7 16.21 -10.87 7.38
CA GLY A 7 14.77 -11.17 7.29
C GLY A 7 14.06 -10.99 8.64
N LEU A 8 14.63 -11.55 9.72
CA LEU A 8 14.10 -11.40 11.08
C LEU A 8 14.06 -9.95 11.55
N VAL A 9 15.13 -9.19 11.32
CA VAL A 9 15.18 -7.76 11.64
C VAL A 9 14.13 -6.97 10.86
N SER A 10 13.96 -7.26 9.57
CA SER A 10 12.92 -6.62 8.74
C SER A 10 11.50 -6.90 9.25
N ILE A 11 11.21 -8.15 9.61
CA ILE A 11 9.89 -8.52 10.17
C ILE A 11 9.66 -7.82 11.52
N ALA A 12 10.64 -7.87 12.43
CA ALA A 12 10.51 -7.27 13.75
C ALA A 12 10.32 -5.75 13.67
N THR A 13 11.12 -5.06 12.86
CA THR A 13 11.02 -3.61 12.65
C THR A 13 9.70 -3.23 11.98
N THR A 14 9.28 -3.98 10.95
CA THR A 14 7.99 -3.75 10.28
C THR A 14 6.82 -3.94 11.25
N ALA A 15 6.84 -5.01 12.05
CA ALA A 15 5.80 -5.28 13.05
C ALA A 15 5.74 -4.19 14.12
N ALA A 16 6.89 -3.73 14.62
CA ALA A 16 6.95 -2.64 15.60
C ALA A 16 6.39 -1.34 15.04
N TRP A 17 6.79 -0.94 13.82
CA TRP A 17 6.27 0.26 13.16
C TRP A 17 4.78 0.19 12.88
N LYS A 18 4.28 -0.94 12.39
CA LYS A 18 2.84 -1.14 12.15
C LYS A 18 2.05 -1.17 13.46
N GLY A 19 2.61 -1.75 14.52
CA GLY A 19 2.03 -1.72 15.86
C GLY A 19 1.89 -0.30 16.39
N LEU A 20 2.96 0.51 16.30
CA LEU A 20 2.93 1.92 16.69
C LEU A 20 1.92 2.73 15.85
N ALA A 21 1.89 2.50 14.54
CA ALA A 21 0.93 3.13 13.65
C ALA A 21 -0.52 2.78 14.03
N LEU A 22 -0.80 1.51 14.36
CA LEU A 22 -2.12 1.07 14.79
C LEU A 22 -2.53 1.69 16.12
N LEU A 23 -1.61 1.78 17.08
CA LEU A 23 -1.86 2.45 18.37
C LEU A 23 -2.14 3.95 18.17
N GLY A 24 -1.35 4.62 17.33
CA GLY A 24 -1.57 6.02 16.97
C GLY A 24 -2.91 6.23 16.27
N TYR A 25 -3.25 5.37 15.30
CA TYR A 25 -4.54 5.37 14.63
C TYR A 25 -5.68 5.22 15.64
N ALA A 26 -5.59 4.23 16.54
CA ALA A 26 -6.62 3.96 17.54
C ALA A 26 -6.77 5.12 18.53
N ALA A 27 -5.66 5.77 18.91
CA ALA A 27 -5.69 6.96 19.76
C ALA A 27 -6.39 8.15 19.08
N ILE A 28 -6.07 8.42 17.81
CA ILE A 28 -6.76 9.47 17.03
C ILE A 28 -8.25 9.14 16.94
N TYR A 29 -8.59 7.90 16.61
CA TYR A 29 -9.98 7.45 16.54
C TYR A 29 -10.72 7.63 17.88
N ALA A 30 -10.12 7.23 18.99
CA ALA A 30 -10.78 7.23 20.29
C ALA A 30 -10.91 8.63 20.92
N TYR A 31 -9.89 9.49 20.74
CA TYR A 31 -9.77 10.73 21.50
C TYR A 31 -9.87 12.01 20.66
N VAL A 32 -9.70 11.93 19.34
CA VAL A 32 -9.64 13.11 18.45
C VAL A 32 -10.75 13.10 17.40
N ALA A 33 -11.19 11.91 16.96
CA ALA A 33 -12.24 11.81 15.95
C ALA A 33 -13.53 12.49 16.43
N PRO A 34 -14.12 13.39 15.63
CA PRO A 34 -15.34 14.10 15.98
C PRO A 34 -16.58 13.20 15.98
N TRP A 35 -16.53 12.04 15.33
CA TRP A 35 -17.59 11.04 15.27
C TRP A 35 -17.04 9.65 14.95
N HIS A 36 -17.89 8.63 15.08
CA HIS A 36 -17.56 7.23 14.79
C HIS A 36 -18.56 6.62 13.82
N LEU A 37 -18.07 6.15 12.68
CA LEU A 37 -18.88 5.49 11.67
C LEU A 37 -19.19 4.06 12.09
N SER A 38 -20.44 3.64 11.93
CA SER A 38 -20.85 2.28 12.21
C SER A 38 -20.43 1.33 11.10
N ALA A 39 -19.84 0.19 11.47
CA ALA A 39 -19.53 -0.89 10.54
C ALA A 39 -20.78 -1.58 9.97
N GLY A 40 -21.96 -1.37 10.57
CA GLY A 40 -23.23 -1.85 10.04
C GLY A 40 -23.71 -1.07 8.81
N GLN A 41 -23.07 0.05 8.48
CA GLN A 41 -23.43 0.90 7.35
C GLN A 41 -22.51 0.61 6.16
N TRP A 42 -23.11 0.36 5.00
CA TRP A 42 -22.37 -0.02 3.78
C TRP A 42 -21.36 1.06 3.34
N TYR A 43 -21.68 2.34 3.55
CA TYR A 43 -20.81 3.44 3.17
C TYR A 43 -19.52 3.47 4.00
N THR A 44 -19.53 2.96 5.23
CA THR A 44 -18.31 2.87 6.06
C THR A 44 -17.29 1.92 5.43
N TRP A 45 -17.77 0.82 4.83
CA TRP A 45 -16.92 -0.11 4.08
C TRP A 45 -16.36 0.51 2.81
N VAL A 46 -17.20 1.24 2.06
CA VAL A 46 -16.75 1.97 0.86
C VAL A 46 -15.68 3.00 1.23
N ILE A 47 -15.91 3.79 2.29
CA ILE A 47 -14.92 4.77 2.79
C ILE A 47 -13.64 4.06 3.22
N ALA A 48 -13.72 2.93 3.93
CA ALA A 48 -12.53 2.19 4.37
C ALA A 48 -11.72 1.65 3.18
N ILE A 49 -12.37 0.95 2.23
CA ILE A 49 -11.68 0.32 1.10
C ILE A 49 -11.14 1.37 0.12
N ALA A 50 -12.00 2.28 -0.35
CA ALA A 50 -11.59 3.32 -1.29
C ALA A 50 -10.63 4.33 -0.65
N GLY A 51 -10.83 4.65 0.62
CA GLY A 51 -9.93 5.52 1.37
C GLY A 51 -8.55 4.89 1.55
N VAL A 52 -8.47 3.58 1.85
CA VAL A 52 -7.18 2.89 1.91
C VAL A 52 -6.47 2.93 0.56
N ASP A 53 -7.17 2.64 -0.53
CA ASP A 53 -6.57 2.65 -1.87
C ASP A 53 -6.12 4.06 -2.30
N LEU A 54 -6.94 5.08 -2.04
CA LEU A 54 -6.61 6.49 -2.35
C LEU A 54 -5.38 6.99 -1.57
N LEU A 55 -5.31 6.68 -0.27
CA LEU A 55 -4.20 7.08 0.57
C LEU A 55 -2.92 6.34 0.18
N TYR A 56 -3.02 5.05 -0.15
CA TYR A 56 -1.93 4.30 -0.75
C TYR A 56 -1.49 4.93 -2.08
N TYR A 57 -2.40 5.21 -3.01
CA TYR A 57 -2.08 5.84 -4.29
C TYR A 57 -1.33 7.16 -4.09
N THR A 58 -1.81 7.97 -3.15
CA THR A 58 -1.22 9.28 -2.85
C THR A 58 0.20 9.11 -2.31
N TYR A 59 0.37 8.21 -1.32
CA TYR A 59 1.67 7.89 -0.77
C TYR A 59 2.63 7.35 -1.83
N HIS A 60 2.17 6.39 -2.62
CA HIS A 60 2.95 5.73 -3.64
C HIS A 60 3.40 6.71 -4.71
N ARG A 61 2.50 7.59 -5.17
CA ARG A 61 2.86 8.70 -6.06
C ARG A 61 3.90 9.62 -5.45
N ILE A 62 3.77 9.99 -4.16
CA ILE A 62 4.81 10.78 -3.46
C ILE A 62 6.14 10.02 -3.44
N ALA A 63 6.12 8.71 -3.20
CA ALA A 63 7.33 7.88 -3.18
C ALA A 63 8.05 7.86 -4.53
N HIS A 64 7.33 7.92 -5.64
CA HIS A 64 7.94 8.02 -6.97
C HIS A 64 8.38 9.45 -7.35
N ARG A 65 7.76 10.48 -6.77
CA ARG A 65 8.01 11.88 -7.17
C ARG A 65 8.97 12.65 -6.25
N VAL A 66 9.14 12.22 -4.99
CA VAL A 66 9.95 12.92 -4.00
C VAL A 66 11.17 12.06 -3.65
N ARG A 67 12.37 12.54 -3.97
CA ARG A 67 13.64 11.79 -3.82
C ARG A 67 13.88 11.23 -2.42
N LEU A 68 13.46 11.95 -1.38
CA LEU A 68 13.58 11.50 0.01
C LEU A 68 12.71 10.26 0.28
N ILE A 69 11.48 10.25 -0.25
CA ILE A 69 10.54 9.14 -0.07
C ILE A 69 10.85 8.02 -1.07
N TRP A 70 11.34 8.34 -2.27
CA TRP A 70 11.90 7.36 -3.20
C TRP A 70 13.00 6.52 -2.56
N ALA A 71 13.81 7.12 -1.69
CA ALA A 71 14.92 6.41 -1.04
C ALA A 71 14.48 5.16 -0.26
N THR A 72 13.23 5.11 0.20
CA THR A 72 12.64 3.97 0.94
C THR A 72 11.90 3.01 0.00
N HIS A 73 11.39 3.49 -1.12
CA HIS A 73 10.61 2.70 -2.07
C HIS A 73 11.47 2.03 -3.17
N GLN A 74 12.59 2.64 -3.55
CA GLN A 74 13.42 2.20 -4.69
C GLN A 74 13.89 0.74 -4.65
N ALA A 75 14.02 0.11 -3.46
CA ALA A 75 14.43 -1.31 -3.40
C ALA A 75 13.37 -2.23 -4.00
N HIS A 76 12.10 -1.83 -3.93
CA HIS A 76 10.98 -2.54 -4.54
C HIS A 76 11.12 -2.59 -6.06
N HIS A 77 11.53 -1.47 -6.66
CA HIS A 77 11.75 -1.30 -8.09
C HIS A 77 13.15 -1.73 -8.56
N SER A 78 14.00 -2.24 -7.68
CA SER A 78 15.39 -2.58 -8.02
C SER A 78 15.54 -4.01 -8.56
N SER A 79 14.44 -4.75 -8.77
CA SER A 79 14.50 -6.15 -9.17
C SER A 79 14.65 -6.27 -10.68
N GLU A 80 15.62 -7.06 -11.14
CA GLU A 80 15.78 -7.36 -12.58
C GLU A 80 14.69 -8.31 -13.10
N TYR A 81 14.04 -9.06 -12.20
CA TYR A 81 12.95 -9.97 -12.52
C TYR A 81 11.64 -9.47 -11.90
N PHE A 82 10.55 -9.48 -12.65
CA PHE A 82 9.24 -9.10 -12.12
C PHE A 82 8.40 -10.34 -11.80
N ASN A 83 8.24 -10.66 -10.50
CA ASN A 83 7.43 -11.78 -10.03
C ASN A 83 6.98 -11.54 -8.58
N PHE A 84 6.32 -12.53 -7.96
CA PHE A 84 5.80 -12.38 -6.60
C PHE A 84 6.88 -12.08 -5.54
N ALA A 85 8.15 -12.45 -5.76
CA ALA A 85 9.23 -12.06 -4.86
C ALA A 85 9.51 -10.55 -4.90
N THR A 86 9.21 -9.87 -6.01
CA THR A 86 9.29 -8.41 -6.13
C THR A 86 8.37 -7.72 -5.13
N ALA A 87 7.16 -8.25 -4.91
CA ALA A 87 6.21 -7.73 -3.93
C ALA A 87 6.79 -7.70 -2.51
N LEU A 88 7.59 -8.73 -2.16
CA LEU A 88 8.21 -8.90 -0.85
C LEU A 88 9.49 -8.06 -0.65
N ARG A 89 9.99 -7.43 -1.72
CA ARG A 89 11.26 -6.67 -1.70
C ARG A 89 11.05 -5.24 -1.19
N GLN A 90 10.58 -5.11 0.05
CA GLN A 90 10.41 -3.81 0.71
C GLN A 90 11.64 -3.45 1.53
N LYS A 91 11.99 -2.15 1.64
CA LYS A 91 12.96 -1.72 2.65
C LYS A 91 12.34 -1.75 4.04
N TRP A 92 13.19 -1.91 5.04
CA TRP A 92 12.83 -1.89 6.45
C TRP A 92 12.54 -0.47 6.99
N ASN A 93 12.94 0.58 6.28
CA ASN A 93 12.73 1.96 6.71
C ASN A 93 11.36 2.48 6.24
N ASN A 94 10.44 2.65 7.17
CA ASN A 94 9.10 3.12 6.85
C ASN A 94 9.13 4.65 6.66
N SER A 95 8.91 5.13 5.44
CA SER A 95 8.86 6.56 5.12
C SER A 95 7.44 7.08 5.17
N GLY A 96 7.10 7.93 6.14
CA GLY A 96 5.96 8.86 6.08
C GLY A 96 4.55 8.28 5.89
N GLU A 97 4.39 7.01 5.49
CA GLU A 97 3.14 6.33 5.16
C GLU A 97 2.20 6.32 6.37
N ILE A 98 2.77 6.23 7.58
CA ILE A 98 2.04 6.31 8.85
C ILE A 98 1.18 7.58 8.93
N LEU A 99 1.70 8.72 8.45
CA LEU A 99 0.98 10.00 8.46
C LEU A 99 -0.13 10.02 7.41
N MET A 100 0.01 9.27 6.32
CA MET A 100 -0.97 9.21 5.24
C MET A 100 -2.28 8.57 5.72
N TRP A 101 -2.25 7.74 6.75
CA TRP A 101 -3.44 7.07 7.30
C TRP A 101 -4.29 7.93 8.24
N VAL A 102 -3.79 9.09 8.69
CA VAL A 102 -4.45 9.98 9.66
C VAL A 102 -5.86 10.47 9.25
N PRO A 103 -6.21 10.64 7.97
CA PRO A 103 -7.56 11.05 7.60
C PRO A 103 -8.66 10.04 7.98
N LEU A 104 -8.41 8.72 7.87
CA LEU A 104 -9.43 7.69 8.13
C LEU A 104 -9.94 7.63 9.59
N PRO A 105 -9.10 7.69 10.64
CA PRO A 105 -9.59 7.72 12.01
C PRO A 105 -10.34 9.02 12.30
N LEU A 106 -9.92 10.14 11.72
CA LEU A 106 -10.62 11.43 11.83
C LEU A 106 -11.98 11.45 11.13
N LEU A 107 -12.14 10.66 10.06
CA LEU A 107 -13.45 10.41 9.46
C LEU A 107 -14.33 9.45 10.27
N GLY A 108 -13.80 8.89 11.36
CA GLY A 108 -14.51 7.95 12.23
C GLY A 108 -14.49 6.52 11.74
N VAL A 109 -13.55 6.12 10.87
CA VAL A 109 -13.46 4.72 10.41
C VAL A 109 -12.85 3.84 11.51
N PRO A 110 -13.52 2.76 11.95
CA PRO A 110 -13.03 1.88 13.00
C PRO A 110 -11.64 1.29 12.67
N PRO A 111 -10.70 1.22 13.65
CA PRO A 111 -9.34 0.73 13.38
C PRO A 111 -9.28 -0.67 12.75
N TRP A 112 -10.16 -1.58 13.19
CA TRP A 112 -10.21 -2.94 12.65
C TRP A 112 -10.65 -2.99 11.19
N MET A 113 -11.52 -2.06 10.74
CA MET A 113 -11.97 -1.98 9.34
C MET A 113 -10.84 -1.52 8.43
N VAL A 114 -10.02 -0.55 8.88
CA VAL A 114 -8.84 -0.12 8.13
C VAL A 114 -7.80 -1.23 8.08
N PHE A 115 -7.56 -1.93 9.19
CA PHE A 115 -6.68 -3.10 9.18
C PHE A 115 -7.15 -4.15 8.16
N PHE A 116 -8.44 -4.46 8.14
CA PHE A 116 -9.04 -5.38 7.17
C PHE A 116 -8.86 -4.89 5.71
N ALA A 117 -9.25 -3.65 5.42
CA ALA A 117 -9.16 -3.07 4.07
C ALA A 117 -7.70 -3.02 3.59
N PHE A 118 -6.77 -2.65 4.47
CA PHE A 118 -5.34 -2.67 4.18
C PHE A 118 -4.81 -4.08 3.92
N SER A 119 -5.24 -5.10 4.69
CA SER A 119 -4.89 -6.49 4.42
C SER A 119 -5.39 -6.97 3.04
N VAL A 120 -6.63 -6.62 2.68
CA VAL A 120 -7.18 -6.93 1.35
C VAL A 120 -6.37 -6.24 0.26
N SER A 121 -6.05 -4.96 0.43
CA SER A 121 -5.20 -4.21 -0.51
C SER A 121 -3.81 -4.84 -0.64
N LEU A 122 -3.17 -5.26 0.46
CA LEU A 122 -1.86 -5.93 0.40
C LEU A 122 -1.91 -7.27 -0.35
N ILE A 123 -2.97 -8.07 -0.16
CA ILE A 123 -3.15 -9.33 -0.89
C ILE A 123 -3.33 -9.04 -2.39
N TYR A 124 -4.12 -8.02 -2.72
CA TYR A 124 -4.32 -7.59 -4.11
C TYR A 124 -3.01 -7.10 -4.75
N GLN A 125 -2.27 -6.24 -4.04
CA GLN A 125 -0.98 -5.74 -4.45
C GLN A 125 0.01 -6.88 -4.67
N PHE A 126 0.04 -7.90 -3.80
CA PHE A 126 0.86 -9.08 -4.02
C PHE A 126 0.49 -9.80 -5.33
N TRP A 127 -0.81 -10.01 -5.58
CA TRP A 127 -1.31 -10.70 -6.76
C TRP A 127 -0.94 -10.01 -8.09
N VAL A 128 -0.92 -8.67 -8.15
CA VAL A 128 -0.55 -7.97 -9.39
C VAL A 128 0.94 -8.11 -9.77
N HIS A 129 1.80 -8.64 -8.90
CA HIS A 129 3.22 -8.87 -9.20
C HIS A 129 3.48 -10.16 -9.98
N THR A 130 2.96 -10.25 -11.20
CA THR A 130 3.22 -11.40 -12.06
C THR A 130 3.29 -11.04 -13.54
N GLU A 131 4.14 -11.76 -14.27
CA GLU A 131 4.20 -11.72 -15.74
C GLU A 131 3.28 -12.75 -16.39
N ARG A 132 2.74 -13.71 -15.62
CA ARG A 132 1.95 -14.81 -16.16
C ARG A 132 0.60 -14.38 -16.73
N ILE A 133 0.07 -13.25 -16.28
CA ILE A 133 -1.21 -12.70 -16.75
C ILE A 133 -0.87 -11.54 -17.68
N ASN A 134 -1.04 -11.75 -18.99
CA ASN A 134 -0.71 -10.72 -19.97
C ASN A 134 -1.67 -9.53 -19.89
N LYS A 135 -2.96 -9.74 -20.15
CA LYS A 135 -4.01 -8.73 -20.02
C LYS A 135 -5.28 -9.32 -19.47
N LEU A 136 -6.06 -8.48 -18.79
CA LEU A 136 -7.42 -8.81 -18.35
C LEU A 136 -8.46 -8.14 -19.27
N PRO A 137 -9.75 -8.53 -19.20
CA PRO A 137 -10.79 -7.88 -19.97
C PRO A 137 -10.78 -6.36 -19.79
N ARG A 138 -11.05 -5.61 -20.86
CA ARG A 138 -10.91 -4.14 -20.90
C ARG A 138 -11.65 -3.42 -19.78
N TRP A 139 -12.83 -3.90 -19.38
CA TRP A 139 -13.60 -3.30 -18.30
C TRP A 139 -12.91 -3.44 -16.95
N PHE A 140 -12.20 -4.56 -16.72
CA PHE A 140 -11.48 -4.80 -15.48
C PHE A 140 -10.22 -3.94 -15.43
N GLU A 141 -9.47 -3.88 -16.54
CA GLU A 141 -8.31 -2.99 -16.65
C GLU A 141 -8.69 -1.49 -16.57
N PHE A 142 -9.91 -1.13 -16.95
CA PHE A 142 -10.34 0.26 -16.84
C PHE A 142 -10.55 0.71 -15.38
N ILE A 143 -10.94 -0.22 -14.50
CA ILE A 143 -11.34 0.09 -13.12
C ILE A 143 -10.21 -0.22 -12.14
N PHE A 144 -9.49 -1.32 -12.35
CA PHE A 144 -8.56 -1.88 -11.37
C PHE A 144 -7.10 -1.81 -11.86
N ASN A 145 -6.17 -1.66 -10.93
CA ASN A 145 -4.78 -1.99 -11.17
C ASN A 145 -4.66 -3.49 -11.47
N THR A 146 -3.90 -3.86 -12.49
CA THR A 146 -3.79 -5.26 -12.93
C THR A 146 -2.34 -5.65 -13.08
N PRO A 147 -2.02 -6.95 -13.26
CA PRO A 147 -0.66 -7.34 -13.58
C PRO A 147 -0.07 -6.61 -14.79
N SER A 148 -0.88 -6.24 -15.79
CA SER A 148 -0.42 -5.50 -16.97
C SER A 148 -0.04 -4.05 -16.63
N HIS A 149 -0.86 -3.36 -15.85
CA HIS A 149 -0.57 -2.01 -15.36
C HIS A 149 0.62 -1.96 -14.42
N HIS A 150 0.74 -2.94 -13.53
CA HIS A 150 1.80 -2.97 -12.53
C HIS A 150 3.17 -3.33 -13.15
N ARG A 151 3.19 -4.11 -14.23
CA ARG A 151 4.42 -4.28 -15.04
C ARG A 151 4.88 -2.97 -15.66
N VAL A 152 3.95 -2.19 -16.22
CA VAL A 152 4.29 -0.85 -16.73
C VAL A 152 4.82 0.03 -15.60
N HIS A 153 4.20 -0.01 -14.42
CA HIS A 153 4.67 0.73 -13.25
C HIS A 153 6.11 0.39 -12.86
N HIS A 154 6.48 -0.89 -12.92
CA HIS A 154 7.84 -1.37 -12.65
C HIS A 154 8.81 -1.22 -13.83
N GLY A 155 8.33 -0.78 -14.99
CA GLY A 155 9.13 -0.61 -16.19
C GLY A 155 10.13 0.54 -16.07
N MET A 156 11.34 0.34 -16.60
CA MET A 156 12.42 1.33 -16.58
C MET A 156 12.58 2.11 -17.89
N ASP A 157 11.89 1.70 -18.96
CA ASP A 157 11.90 2.46 -20.22
C ASP A 157 11.23 3.83 -20.01
N GLN A 158 11.72 4.86 -20.71
CA GLN A 158 11.22 6.23 -20.57
C GLN A 158 9.70 6.35 -20.73
N ILE A 159 9.10 5.51 -21.58
CA ILE A 159 7.64 5.50 -21.83
C ILE A 159 6.81 4.94 -20.67
N TYR A 160 7.43 4.29 -19.70
CA TYR A 160 6.80 3.62 -18.55
C TYR A 160 7.02 4.33 -17.23
N LEU A 161 7.99 5.25 -17.17
CA LEU A 161 8.26 6.04 -15.97
C LEU A 161 7.03 6.81 -15.50
N ASP A 162 6.85 6.86 -14.18
CA ASP A 162 5.82 7.66 -13.50
C ASP A 162 4.37 7.32 -13.87
N LYS A 163 4.07 6.03 -14.03
CA LYS A 163 2.71 5.54 -14.37
C LYS A 163 2.16 4.59 -13.32
N ASN A 164 0.82 4.52 -13.25
CA ASN A 164 0.06 3.47 -12.53
C ASN A 164 0.44 3.27 -11.06
N TYR A 165 0.27 4.30 -10.22
CA TYR A 165 0.58 4.24 -8.78
C TYR A 165 -0.50 3.54 -7.91
N GLY A 166 -1.57 2.99 -8.50
CA GLY A 166 -2.69 2.41 -7.76
C GLY A 166 -2.34 1.12 -7.02
N GLY A 167 -3.00 0.87 -5.88
CA GLY A 167 -2.81 -0.37 -5.12
C GLY A 167 -3.71 -1.48 -5.65
N SER A 168 -4.96 -1.14 -5.96
CA SER A 168 -5.98 -2.03 -6.52
C SER A 168 -6.65 -1.51 -7.77
#